data_AF-A0A0J7K6D0-F1
#
_entry.id   AF-A0A0J7K6D0-F1
#
_cell.length_a   1.000
_cell.length_b   1.000
_cell.length_c   1.000
_cell.angle_alpha   90.00
_cell.angle_beta   90.00
_cell.angle_gamma   90.00
#
_symmetry.space_group_name_H-M   'P 1'
#
loop_
_entity.id
_entity.type
_entity.pdbx_description
1 polymer ?
#
loop_
_entity_poly.entity_id
_entity_poly.type
_entity_poly.pdbx_seq_one_letter_code
_entity_poly.pdbx_strand_id
1 'polypeptide(L)'
;MTVGLALAAIMGQLSVLTLILGGLISSALFASLLSLVKYLADPEDQLPAIVYWLLGSLAQCGWGELIRLALPLLPGVLLLCAAGRLLDVLSISDDEALSLGVPVRQLRLLLIVLATLVSALTVSVAGIIGWLGLLVPHLARLLVGASNTRLLPLSALLGASLLVLADTCARSLSAGEIPLGVVTELVGALAFALAQRQILAGVSFALKGGEVVSLLGINGAGKSSLLRILLGLLKPDAGEVLLQGRPLSHWKPSVRARVMAYVPQNHAGQFPYQVAQVVAMGRIPYTGLSRGLREEDRRIIEMAMARMQISALAERDYSRLSGGERQRVLLARALAQEAQLLVLDEPMSGLDFGQQHRLYALLLELAAEGTTVLSSTHRPDEVLQYAHRALLLANGRLVADGPPQQIIHATSMSTLYDVPLRQFDVAGRRFFGGDSN
;
A
#
# COMPACT_ATOMS: atom_id res chain seq x y z
N MET A 1 17.72 -4.47 17.13
CA MET A 1 17.91 -3.69 15.89
C MET A 1 19.37 -3.38 15.57
N THR A 2 20.17 -2.88 16.51
CA THR A 2 21.61 -2.58 16.30
C THR A 2 22.43 -3.80 15.86
N VAL A 3 22.18 -4.97 16.46
CA VAL A 3 22.77 -6.26 16.03
C VAL A 3 22.30 -6.65 14.62
N GLY A 4 21.02 -6.43 14.28
CA GLY A 4 20.48 -6.67 12.95
C GLY A 4 21.07 -5.75 11.87
N LEU A 5 21.33 -4.48 12.20
CA LEU A 5 22.02 -3.51 11.33
C LEU A 5 23.50 -3.87 11.13
N ALA A 6 24.19 -4.33 12.19
CA ALA A 6 25.56 -4.81 12.09
C ALA A 6 25.67 -6.07 11.22
N LEU A 7 24.74 -7.03 11.37
CA LEU A 7 24.65 -8.23 10.52
C LEU A 7 24.33 -7.85 9.07
N ALA A 8 23.39 -6.93 8.83
CA ALA A 8 23.08 -6.46 7.48
C ALA A 8 24.26 -5.73 6.81
N ALA A 9 25.07 -5.00 7.58
CA ALA A 9 26.30 -4.36 7.10
C ALA A 9 27.39 -5.38 6.73
N ILE A 10 27.51 -6.48 7.48
CA ILE A 10 28.44 -7.60 7.19
C ILE A 10 28.02 -8.35 5.92
N MET A 11 26.72 -8.43 5.62
CA MET A 11 26.19 -9.15 4.44
C MET A 11 26.19 -8.33 3.13
N GLY A 12 26.72 -7.11 3.13
CA GLY A 12 27.08 -6.38 1.91
C GLY A 12 25.93 -5.80 1.06
N GLN A 13 24.66 -6.06 1.38
CA GLN A 13 23.51 -5.45 0.70
C GLN A 13 22.38 -5.09 1.68
N LEU A 14 22.11 -3.78 1.77
CA LEU A 14 20.97 -3.20 2.50
C LEU A 14 19.67 -3.37 1.70
N SER A 15 19.26 -4.62 1.46
CA SER A 15 17.91 -4.89 0.96
C SER A 15 16.91 -4.85 2.12
N VAL A 16 15.66 -4.43 1.86
CA VAL A 16 14.58 -4.40 2.86
C VAL A 16 14.38 -5.79 3.49
N LEU A 17 14.60 -6.86 2.73
CA LEU A 17 14.50 -8.24 3.18
C LEU A 17 15.62 -8.59 4.17
N THR A 18 16.87 -8.14 3.93
CA THR A 18 18.00 -8.32 4.86
C THR A 18 17.75 -7.62 6.20
N LEU A 19 17.12 -6.44 6.18
CA LEU A 19 16.75 -5.71 7.39
C LEU A 19 15.64 -6.42 8.19
N ILE A 20 14.63 -6.94 7.50
CA ILE A 20 13.54 -7.72 8.14
C ILE A 20 14.10 -9.03 8.72
N LEU A 21 14.92 -9.76 7.95
CA LEU A 21 15.52 -11.02 8.38
C LEU A 21 16.50 -10.80 9.54
N GLY A 22 17.33 -9.76 9.49
CA GLY A 22 18.22 -9.37 10.59
C GLY A 22 17.45 -8.96 11.85
N GLY A 23 16.28 -8.34 11.69
CA GLY A 23 15.33 -8.06 12.78
C GLY A 23 14.78 -9.33 13.42
N LEU A 24 14.28 -10.27 12.61
CA LEU A 24 13.77 -11.57 13.05
C LEU A 24 14.84 -12.41 13.77
N ILE A 25 16.05 -12.50 13.19
CA ILE A 25 17.18 -13.22 13.78
C ILE A 25 17.59 -12.59 15.11
N SER A 26 17.70 -11.26 15.16
CA SER A 26 17.99 -10.54 16.40
C SER A 26 16.92 -10.80 17.46
N SER A 27 15.63 -10.77 17.09
CA SER A 27 14.53 -11.02 18.01
C SER A 27 14.55 -12.45 18.55
N ALA A 28 14.76 -13.45 17.68
CA ALA A 28 14.84 -14.85 18.08
C ALA A 28 16.03 -15.14 19.00
N LEU A 29 17.19 -14.54 18.71
CA LEU A 29 18.39 -14.66 19.53
C LEU A 29 18.15 -14.11 20.95
N PHE A 30 17.62 -12.89 21.05
CA PHE A 30 17.34 -12.28 22.36
C PHE A 30 16.21 -12.98 23.11
N ALA A 31 15.18 -13.51 22.42
CA ALA A 31 14.13 -14.31 23.04
C ALA A 31 14.67 -15.64 23.61
N SER A 32 15.62 -16.27 22.90
CA SER A 32 16.30 -17.49 23.35
C SER A 32 17.19 -17.22 24.57
N LEU A 33 18.02 -16.17 24.52
CA LEU A 33 18.83 -15.70 25.66
C LEU A 33 17.97 -15.37 26.88
N LEU A 34 16.87 -14.66 26.69
CA LEU A 34 15.92 -14.34 27.76
C LEU A 34 15.31 -15.62 28.35
N SER A 35 14.99 -16.61 27.51
CA SER A 35 14.45 -17.90 27.97
C SER A 35 15.49 -18.74 28.73
N LEU A 36 16.77 -18.64 28.36
CA LEU A 36 17.87 -19.28 29.09
C LEU A 36 18.09 -18.61 30.45
N VAL A 37 18.05 -17.28 30.50
CA VAL A 37 18.13 -16.52 31.77
C VAL A 37 16.96 -16.88 32.69
N LYS A 38 15.73 -17.00 32.16
CA LYS A 38 14.55 -17.46 32.93
C LYS A 38 14.76 -18.82 33.57
N TYR A 39 15.33 -19.77 32.83
CA TYR A 39 15.58 -21.11 33.34
C TYR A 39 16.63 -21.14 34.46
N LEU A 40 17.62 -20.25 34.39
CA LEU A 40 18.72 -20.17 35.36
C LEU A 40 18.39 -19.33 36.60
N ALA A 41 17.37 -18.46 36.55
CA ALA A 41 17.08 -17.44 37.57
C ALA A 41 16.05 -17.85 38.65
N ASP A 42 15.72 -19.14 38.76
CA ASP A 42 14.76 -19.75 39.72
C ASP A 42 13.34 -20.00 39.13
N PRO A 43 12.97 -21.26 38.81
CA PRO A 43 11.73 -21.59 38.10
C PRO A 43 10.43 -21.45 38.91
N GLU A 44 10.49 -21.35 40.24
CA GLU A 44 9.30 -21.35 41.10
C GLU A 44 8.82 -19.92 41.44
N ASP A 45 9.72 -19.00 41.80
CA ASP A 45 9.34 -17.65 42.27
C ASP A 45 9.54 -16.53 41.23
N GLN A 46 10.56 -16.60 40.37
CA GLN A 46 10.86 -15.52 39.43
C GLN A 46 10.18 -15.68 38.07
N LEU A 47 9.76 -16.89 37.71
CA LEU A 47 9.10 -17.17 36.44
C LEU A 47 7.78 -16.37 36.26
N PRO A 48 6.89 -16.29 37.26
CA PRO A 48 5.67 -15.48 37.17
C PRO A 48 6.00 -13.99 36.98
N ALA A 49 6.95 -13.44 37.73
CA ALA A 49 7.37 -12.04 37.61
C ALA A 49 7.89 -11.71 36.19
N ILE A 50 8.67 -12.60 35.59
CA ILE A 50 9.18 -12.44 34.23
C ILE A 50 8.06 -12.58 33.18
N VAL A 51 7.09 -13.47 33.42
CA VAL A 51 5.89 -13.61 32.55
C VAL A 51 5.00 -12.37 32.62
N TYR A 52 4.76 -11.83 33.82
CA TYR A 52 4.01 -10.57 34.00
C TYR A 52 4.74 -9.37 33.38
N TRP A 53 6.06 -9.30 33.52
CA TRP A 53 6.87 -8.29 32.83
C TRP A 53 6.76 -8.44 31.31
N LEU A 54 6.81 -9.67 30.76
CA LEU A 54 6.64 -9.90 29.31
C LEU A 54 5.25 -9.53 28.79
N LEU A 55 4.21 -9.71 29.60
CA LEU A 55 2.83 -9.33 29.27
C LEU A 55 2.58 -7.82 29.43
N GLY A 56 3.58 -7.07 29.89
CA GLY A 56 3.52 -5.64 30.12
C GLY A 56 2.81 -5.30 31.43
N SER A 57 3.58 -4.90 32.46
CA SER A 57 3.05 -4.53 33.77
C SER A 57 3.87 -3.37 34.37
N LEU A 58 3.16 -2.43 35.00
CA LEU A 58 3.76 -1.36 35.80
C LEU A 58 3.78 -1.68 37.31
N ALA A 59 3.24 -2.82 37.73
CA ALA A 59 3.00 -3.13 39.14
C ALA A 59 4.27 -3.21 39.99
N GLN A 60 5.41 -3.53 39.39
CA GLN A 60 6.70 -3.67 40.09
C GLN A 60 7.53 -2.38 40.08
N CYS A 61 7.08 -1.30 39.42
CA CYS A 61 7.87 -0.08 39.28
C CYS A 61 7.73 0.84 40.49
N GLY A 62 8.82 1.02 41.23
CA GLY A 62 8.87 1.95 42.36
C GLY A 62 9.21 3.39 41.95
N TRP A 63 8.80 4.37 42.75
CA TRP A 63 9.09 5.80 42.51
C TRP A 63 10.59 6.11 42.33
N GLY A 64 11.47 5.43 43.07
CA GLY A 64 12.92 5.63 42.97
C GLY A 64 13.54 5.09 41.68
N GLU A 65 12.96 4.07 41.06
CA GLU A 65 13.36 3.58 39.73
C GLU A 65 12.88 4.55 38.65
N LEU A 66 11.62 4.98 38.76
CA LEU A 66 11.00 5.90 37.83
C LEU A 66 11.78 7.23 37.73
N ILE A 67 12.23 7.80 38.86
CA ILE A 67 13.07 9.01 38.85
C ILE A 67 14.43 8.78 38.17
N ARG A 68 15.09 7.65 38.47
CA ARG A 68 16.39 7.31 37.86
C ARG A 68 16.29 7.10 36.34
N LEU A 69 15.16 6.58 35.88
CA LEU A 69 14.89 6.32 34.47
C LEU A 69 14.36 7.55 33.72
N ALA A 70 13.63 8.44 34.39
CA ALA A 70 13.17 9.70 33.82
C ALA A 70 14.35 10.59 33.38
N LEU A 71 15.48 10.53 34.09
CA LEU A 71 16.68 11.32 33.81
C LEU A 71 17.26 11.07 32.39
N PRO A 72 17.49 9.84 31.93
CA PRO A 72 17.88 9.58 30.53
C PRO A 72 16.70 9.56 29.55
N LEU A 73 15.49 9.21 29.99
CA LEU A 73 14.35 8.98 29.09
C LEU A 73 13.71 10.28 28.61
N LEU A 74 13.51 11.28 29.49
CA LEU A 74 12.90 12.56 29.12
C LEU A 74 13.73 13.33 28.08
N PRO A 75 15.06 13.48 28.21
CA PRO A 75 15.88 14.10 27.17
C PRO A 75 15.79 13.36 25.83
N GLY A 76 15.78 12.02 25.85
CA GLY A 76 15.65 11.22 24.64
C GLY A 76 14.32 11.46 23.91
N VAL A 77 13.21 11.48 24.65
CA VAL A 77 11.88 11.78 24.10
C VAL A 77 11.80 13.22 23.58
N LEU A 78 12.34 14.19 24.31
CA LEU A 78 12.38 15.59 23.90
C LEU A 78 13.21 15.80 22.63
N LEU A 79 14.38 15.16 22.53
CA LEU A 79 15.21 15.19 21.34
C LEU A 79 14.52 14.57 20.12
N LEU A 80 13.80 13.45 20.30
CA LEU A 80 13.00 12.85 19.22
C LEU A 80 11.88 13.79 18.78
N CYS A 81 11.16 14.41 19.72
CA CYS A 81 10.10 15.37 19.41
C CYS A 81 10.66 16.60 18.67
N ALA A 82 11.80 17.13 19.13
CA ALA A 82 12.48 18.26 18.48
C ALA A 82 12.97 17.91 17.06
N ALA A 83 13.35 16.65 16.83
CA ALA A 83 13.75 16.15 15.52
C ALA A 83 12.58 15.90 14.56
N GLY A 84 11.33 16.25 14.91
CA GLY A 84 10.16 16.02 14.08
C GLY A 84 10.28 16.57 12.64
N ARG A 85 10.86 17.77 12.46
CA ARG A 85 11.09 18.33 11.11
C ARG A 85 12.08 17.49 10.29
N LEU A 86 13.10 16.97 10.94
CA LEU A 86 14.13 16.14 10.31
C LEU A 86 13.56 14.78 9.93
N LEU A 87 12.65 14.23 10.73
CA LEU A 87 11.89 13.03 10.41
C LEU A 87 10.91 13.24 9.24
N ASP A 88 10.27 14.41 9.15
CA ASP A 88 9.44 14.79 7.99
C ASP A 88 10.28 14.79 6.71
N VAL A 89 11.50 15.34 6.74
CA VAL A 89 12.40 15.30 5.56
C VAL A 89 12.91 13.89 5.28
N LEU A 90 13.09 13.02 6.27
CA LEU A 90 13.46 11.63 6.02
C LEU A 90 12.31 10.76 5.48
N SER A 91 11.09 11.32 5.39
CA SER A 91 9.92 10.61 4.83
C SER A 91 9.84 10.67 3.30
N ILE A 92 10.59 11.58 2.67
CA ILE A 92 10.74 11.69 1.22
C ILE A 92 11.91 10.82 0.72
N SER A 93 12.13 10.75 -0.60
CA SER A 93 13.22 9.95 -1.15
C SER A 93 14.61 10.43 -0.68
N ASP A 94 15.58 9.53 -0.55
CA ASP A 94 16.94 9.86 -0.08
C ASP A 94 17.58 10.94 -0.99
N ASP A 95 17.32 10.90 -2.29
CA ASP A 95 17.83 11.87 -3.26
C ASP A 95 17.19 13.27 -3.09
N GLU A 96 15.88 13.35 -2.85
CA GLU A 96 15.20 14.60 -2.55
C GLU A 96 15.69 15.20 -1.23
N ALA A 97 15.83 14.40 -0.17
CA ALA A 97 16.35 14.86 1.10
C ALA A 97 17.80 15.37 1.00
N LEU A 98 18.65 14.70 0.20
CA LEU A 98 20.01 15.15 -0.08
C LEU A 98 20.03 16.48 -0.84
N SER A 99 19.12 16.67 -1.80
CA SER A 99 18.98 17.94 -2.54
C SER A 99 18.58 19.12 -1.65
N LEU A 100 17.90 18.84 -0.53
CA LEU A 100 17.57 19.82 0.51
C LEU A 100 18.74 20.06 1.49
N GLY A 101 19.90 19.46 1.23
CA GLY A 101 21.11 19.60 2.05
C GLY A 101 21.09 18.79 3.35
N VAL A 102 20.18 17.81 3.48
CA VAL A 102 20.06 17.01 4.71
C VAL A 102 21.00 15.80 4.65
N PRO A 103 21.88 15.60 5.65
CA PRO A 103 22.77 14.44 5.70
C PRO A 103 22.02 13.17 6.12
N VAL A 104 21.28 12.58 5.17
CA VAL A 104 20.33 11.46 5.37
C VAL A 104 20.92 10.32 6.21
N ARG A 105 22.13 9.84 5.86
CA ARG A 105 22.75 8.69 6.54
C ARG A 105 23.04 8.94 8.02
N GLN A 106 23.67 10.08 8.33
CA GLN A 106 24.07 10.42 9.70
C GLN A 106 22.84 10.67 10.58
N LEU A 107 21.88 11.42 10.03
CA LEU A 107 20.64 11.75 10.72
C LEU A 107 19.79 10.51 11.01
N ARG A 108 19.64 9.61 10.03
CA ARG A 108 18.93 8.34 10.20
C ARG A 108 19.57 7.49 11.30
N LEU A 109 20.90 7.39 11.31
CA LEU A 109 21.62 6.62 12.31
C LEU A 109 21.47 7.22 13.71
N LEU A 110 21.57 8.55 13.85
CA LEU A 110 21.34 9.26 15.11
C LEU A 110 19.93 8.99 15.66
N LEU A 111 18.90 9.11 14.81
CA LEU A 111 17.51 8.90 15.20
C LEU A 111 17.23 7.45 15.59
N ILE A 112 17.80 6.47 14.87
CA ILE A 112 17.71 5.06 15.23
C ILE A 112 18.34 4.81 16.60
N VAL A 113 19.53 5.36 16.88
CA VAL A 113 20.19 5.21 18.18
C VAL A 113 19.35 5.80 19.30
N LEU A 114 18.85 7.03 19.12
CA LEU A 114 18.03 7.74 20.10
C LEU A 114 16.71 6.99 20.39
N ALA A 115 16.00 6.57 19.33
CA ALA A 115 14.76 5.80 19.46
C ALA A 115 14.99 4.43 20.10
N THR A 116 16.10 3.76 19.75
CA THR A 116 16.47 2.47 20.35
C THR A 116 16.76 2.61 21.84
N LEU A 117 17.46 3.66 22.25
CA LEU A 117 17.76 3.93 23.66
C LEU A 117 16.48 4.18 24.46
N VAL A 118 15.61 5.08 23.98
CA VAL A 118 14.31 5.38 24.61
C VAL A 118 13.44 4.12 24.70
N SER A 119 13.37 3.34 23.63
CA SER A 119 12.60 2.09 23.59
C SER A 119 13.16 1.05 24.56
N ALA A 120 14.48 0.85 24.60
CA ALA A 120 15.13 -0.10 25.51
C ALA A 120 14.89 0.25 26.98
N LEU A 121 14.99 1.53 27.34
CA LEU A 121 14.71 2.02 28.70
C LEU A 121 13.23 1.89 29.07
N THR A 122 12.33 2.06 28.10
CA THR A 122 10.88 1.90 28.34
C THR A 122 10.53 0.43 28.53
N VAL A 123 11.05 -0.45 27.68
CA VAL A 123 10.82 -1.90 27.73
C VAL A 123 11.43 -2.52 28.99
N SER A 124 12.61 -2.06 29.43
CA SER A 124 13.22 -2.58 30.67
C SER A 124 12.32 -2.40 31.89
N VAL A 125 11.44 -1.39 31.88
CA VAL A 125 10.60 -1.01 33.02
C VAL A 125 9.20 -1.59 32.89
N ALA A 126 8.55 -1.32 31.76
CA ALA A 126 7.13 -1.61 31.57
C ALA A 126 6.89 -2.94 30.85
N GLY A 127 7.94 -3.60 30.36
CA GLY A 127 7.80 -4.79 29.52
C GLY A 127 7.42 -4.49 28.08
N ILE A 128 6.97 -5.53 27.36
CA ILE A 128 6.62 -5.41 25.93
C ILE A 128 5.14 -5.04 25.80
N ILE A 129 4.85 -3.74 25.68
CA ILE A 129 3.49 -3.24 25.39
C ILE A 129 3.40 -2.90 23.90
N GLY A 130 3.28 -3.93 23.06
CA GLY A 130 3.41 -3.79 21.60
C GLY A 130 2.28 -3.02 20.91
N TRP A 131 1.04 -3.15 21.38
CA TRP A 131 -0.14 -2.60 20.69
C TRP A 131 -0.24 -1.07 20.73
N LEU A 132 0.25 -0.44 21.79
CA LEU A 132 0.24 1.03 21.92
C LEU A 132 1.01 1.71 20.79
N GLY A 133 2.14 1.12 20.38
CA GLY A 133 3.00 1.63 19.31
C GLY A 133 2.36 1.62 17.92
N LEU A 134 1.29 0.83 17.73
CA LEU A 134 0.55 0.76 16.47
C LEU A 134 -0.67 1.70 16.49
N LEU A 135 -1.43 1.70 17.59
CA LEU A 135 -2.68 2.45 17.70
C LEU A 135 -2.45 3.96 17.89
N VAL A 136 -1.60 4.33 18.85
CA VAL A 136 -1.49 5.72 19.33
C VAL A 136 -0.98 6.67 18.23
N PRO A 137 0.05 6.34 17.43
CA PRO A 137 0.48 7.21 16.35
C PRO A 137 -0.58 7.40 15.26
N HIS A 138 -1.44 6.41 15.01
CA HIS A 138 -2.52 6.53 14.04
C HIS A 138 -3.64 7.45 14.55
N LEU A 139 -4.05 7.30 15.81
CA LEU A 139 -5.01 8.21 16.45
C LEU A 139 -4.49 9.64 16.50
N ALA A 140 -3.23 9.83 16.91
CA ALA A 140 -2.59 11.14 16.90
C ALA A 140 -2.59 11.75 15.49
N ARG A 141 -2.32 10.94 14.46
CA ARG A 141 -2.30 11.39 13.05
C ARG A 141 -3.68 11.85 12.56
N LEU A 142 -4.76 11.21 13.00
CA LEU A 142 -6.12 11.63 12.69
C LEU A 142 -6.46 12.99 13.32
N LEU A 143 -5.89 13.30 14.48
CA LEU A 143 -6.17 14.54 15.22
C LEU A 143 -5.34 15.74 14.75
N VAL A 144 -4.05 15.56 14.45
CA VAL A 144 -3.13 16.68 14.13
C VAL A 144 -2.48 16.60 12.74
N GLY A 145 -2.80 15.57 11.95
CA GLY A 145 -2.23 15.35 10.62
C GLY A 145 -0.87 14.63 10.63
N ALA A 146 -0.22 14.58 9.47
CA ALA A 146 0.94 13.72 9.23
C ALA A 146 2.30 14.27 9.71
N SER A 147 2.42 15.56 10.04
CA SER A 147 3.71 16.15 10.41
C SER A 147 4.22 15.61 11.75
N ASN A 148 5.43 15.05 11.73
CA ASN A 148 6.10 14.48 12.89
C ASN A 148 6.37 15.50 13.99
N THR A 149 6.43 16.81 13.66
CA THR A 149 6.58 17.89 14.65
C THR A 149 5.45 17.96 15.66
N ARG A 150 4.22 17.68 15.23
CA ARG A 150 3.02 17.66 16.10
C ARG A 150 2.66 16.24 16.51
N LEU A 151 2.91 15.28 15.61
CA LEU A 151 2.55 13.88 15.80
C LEU A 151 3.30 13.25 16.97
N LEU A 152 4.63 13.44 17.07
CA LEU A 152 5.46 12.81 18.10
C LEU A 152 5.08 13.24 19.52
N PRO A 153 5.02 14.54 19.87
CA PRO A 153 4.65 14.94 21.22
C PRO A 153 3.23 14.52 21.57
N LEU A 154 2.28 14.60 20.63
CA LEU A 154 0.92 14.14 20.87
C LEU A 154 0.86 12.62 21.06
N SER A 155 1.62 11.84 20.29
CA SER A 155 1.69 10.39 20.44
C SER A 155 2.26 10.00 21.80
N ALA A 156 3.29 10.70 22.28
CA ALA A 156 3.84 10.46 23.62
C ALA A 156 2.79 10.73 24.72
N LEU A 157 2.07 11.85 24.64
CA LEU A 157 1.04 12.23 25.62
C LEU A 157 -0.18 11.29 25.57
N LEU A 158 -0.69 10.98 24.38
CA LEU A 158 -1.82 10.06 24.20
C LEU A 158 -1.45 8.65 24.66
N GLY A 159 -0.23 8.20 24.35
CA GLY A 159 0.27 6.90 24.80
C GLY A 159 0.37 6.83 26.32
N ALA A 160 0.98 7.83 26.95
CA ALA A 160 1.06 7.91 28.41
C ALA A 160 -0.33 7.92 29.06
N SER A 161 -1.25 8.74 28.53
CA SER A 161 -2.62 8.84 29.05
C SER A 161 -3.39 7.53 28.92
N LEU A 162 -3.32 6.88 27.75
CA LEU A 162 -3.97 5.59 27.50
C LEU A 162 -3.42 4.49 28.42
N LEU A 163 -2.10 4.48 28.63
CA LEU A 163 -1.43 3.48 29.45
C LEU A 163 -1.81 3.62 30.93
N VAL A 164 -1.85 4.85 31.46
CA VAL A 164 -2.30 5.13 32.84
C VAL A 164 -3.79 4.77 33.02
N LEU A 165 -4.64 5.11 32.05
CA LEU A 165 -6.06 4.75 32.08
C LEU A 165 -6.26 3.24 32.05
N ALA A 166 -5.53 2.54 31.18
CA ALA A 166 -5.63 1.10 31.07
C ALA A 166 -5.13 0.39 32.35
N ASP A 167 -4.06 0.88 33.00
CA ASP A 167 -3.56 0.34 34.28
C ASP A 167 -4.58 0.56 35.40
N THR A 168 -5.17 1.76 35.46
CA THR A 168 -6.23 2.10 36.43
C THR A 168 -7.46 1.19 36.25
N CYS A 169 -7.89 0.98 35.00
CA CYS A 169 -8.99 0.07 34.67
C CYS A 169 -8.67 -1.38 35.03
N ALA A 170 -7.49 -1.88 34.68
CA ALA A 170 -7.07 -3.24 34.99
C ALA A 170 -7.06 -3.51 36.50
N ARG A 171 -6.60 -2.55 37.31
CA ARG A 171 -6.65 -2.62 38.78
C ARG A 171 -8.05 -2.52 39.37
N SER A 172 -8.99 -1.89 38.66
CA SER A 172 -10.36 -1.65 39.13
C SER A 172 -11.34 -2.77 38.75
N LEU A 173 -11.05 -3.53 37.69
CA LEU A 173 -11.97 -4.52 37.10
C LEU A 173 -11.79 -5.96 37.65
N SER A 174 -10.68 -6.27 38.33
CA SER A 174 -10.45 -7.61 38.89
C SER A 174 -9.60 -7.57 40.17
N ALA A 175 -9.86 -8.50 41.09
CA ALA A 175 -9.05 -8.71 42.29
C ALA A 175 -7.69 -9.40 42.01
N GLY A 176 -7.46 -9.85 40.77
CA GLY A 176 -6.17 -10.34 40.27
C GLY A 176 -5.69 -9.51 39.08
N GLU A 177 -4.39 -9.44 38.84
CA GLU A 177 -3.77 -8.58 37.80
C GLU A 177 -4.13 -9.06 36.38
N ILE A 178 -5.03 -8.34 35.68
CA ILE A 178 -5.19 -8.52 34.23
C ILE A 178 -4.03 -7.80 33.54
N PRO A 179 -3.23 -8.48 32.70
CA PRO A 179 -2.13 -7.85 32.01
C PRO A 179 -2.60 -6.74 31.06
N LEU A 180 -1.92 -5.60 31.12
CA LEU A 180 -2.27 -4.37 30.42
C LEU A 180 -2.30 -4.54 28.89
N GLY A 181 -1.45 -5.43 28.37
CA GLY A 181 -1.40 -5.78 26.95
C GLY A 181 -2.74 -6.30 26.42
N VAL A 182 -3.48 -7.10 27.19
CA VAL A 182 -4.75 -7.71 26.76
C VAL A 182 -5.87 -6.66 26.66
N VAL A 183 -5.93 -5.73 27.61
CA VAL A 183 -6.94 -4.66 27.62
C VAL A 183 -6.71 -3.68 26.46
N THR A 184 -5.45 -3.30 26.22
CA THR A 184 -5.11 -2.38 25.12
C THR A 184 -5.33 -3.00 23.74
N GLU A 185 -5.14 -4.32 23.60
CA GLU A 185 -5.43 -5.08 22.38
C GLU A 185 -6.93 -5.14 22.06
N LEU A 186 -7.78 -5.40 23.06
CA LEU A 186 -9.24 -5.43 22.88
C LEU A 186 -9.82 -4.06 22.51
N VAL A 187 -9.39 -3.00 23.19
CA VAL A 187 -9.84 -1.63 22.90
C VAL A 187 -9.33 -1.15 21.53
N GLY A 188 -8.08 -1.46 21.20
CA GLY A 188 -7.48 -1.12 19.92
C GLY A 188 -8.20 -1.78 18.73
N ALA A 189 -8.55 -3.07 18.87
CA ALA A 189 -9.30 -3.80 17.85
C ALA A 189 -10.70 -3.19 17.62
N LEU A 190 -11.41 -2.81 18.70
CA LEU A 190 -12.74 -2.20 18.59
C LEU A 190 -12.71 -0.81 17.95
N ALA A 191 -11.75 0.04 18.33
CA ALA A 191 -11.60 1.38 17.76
C ALA A 191 -11.28 1.33 16.25
N PHE A 192 -10.44 0.38 15.84
CA PHE A 192 -10.11 0.19 14.42
C PHE A 192 -11.30 -0.33 13.61
N ALA A 193 -12.12 -1.22 14.19
CA ALA A 193 -13.33 -1.72 13.56
C ALA A 193 -14.38 -0.61 13.33
N LEU A 194 -14.51 0.33 14.29
CA LEU A 194 -15.47 1.44 14.19
C LEU A 194 -15.03 2.57 13.25
N ALA A 195 -13.72 2.69 12.96
CA ALA A 195 -13.17 3.74 12.10
C ALA A 195 -13.22 3.44 10.59
N GLN A 196 -13.86 2.34 10.17
CA GLN A 196 -13.92 1.97 8.75
C GLN A 196 -14.76 2.97 7.94
N ARG A 197 -14.10 3.76 7.11
CA ARG A 197 -14.72 4.70 6.18
C ARG A 197 -15.26 3.95 4.96
N GLN A 198 -16.54 4.17 4.64
CA GLN A 198 -17.15 3.64 3.41
C GLN A 198 -16.49 4.24 2.17
N ILE A 199 -15.89 3.40 1.31
CA ILE A 199 -15.14 3.83 0.11
C ILE A 199 -16.05 3.91 -1.12
N LEU A 200 -17.03 3.01 -1.26
CA LEU A 200 -17.97 2.95 -2.37
C LEU A 200 -19.41 2.87 -1.86
N ALA A 201 -20.34 3.50 -2.59
CA ALA A 201 -21.75 3.53 -2.23
C ALA A 201 -22.64 3.42 -3.47
N GLY A 202 -23.40 2.31 -3.59
CA GLY A 202 -24.46 2.19 -4.61
C GLY A 202 -23.99 2.25 -6.06
N VAL A 203 -22.82 1.69 -6.38
CA VAL A 203 -22.29 1.65 -7.75
C VAL A 203 -22.95 0.51 -8.54
N SER A 204 -23.57 0.83 -9.68
CA SER A 204 -24.20 -0.15 -10.57
C SER A 204 -23.94 0.20 -12.04
N PHE A 205 -23.37 -0.74 -12.79
CA PHE A 205 -23.17 -0.63 -14.24
C PHE A 205 -22.90 -2.02 -14.84
N ALA A 206 -22.93 -2.12 -16.16
CA ALA A 206 -22.58 -3.32 -16.91
C ALA A 206 -21.57 -3.00 -18.01
N LEU A 207 -20.69 -3.95 -18.33
CA LEU A 207 -19.74 -3.87 -19.45
C LEU A 207 -20.24 -4.77 -20.59
N LYS A 208 -20.21 -4.27 -21.83
CA LYS A 208 -20.51 -5.05 -23.02
C LYS A 208 -19.23 -5.61 -23.64
N GLY A 209 -19.36 -6.68 -24.42
CA GLY A 209 -18.23 -7.26 -25.15
C GLY A 209 -17.68 -6.30 -26.21
N GLY A 210 -16.35 -6.23 -26.35
CA GLY A 210 -15.70 -5.51 -27.46
C GLY A 210 -15.78 -3.98 -27.38
N GLU A 211 -16.07 -3.39 -26.22
CA GLU A 211 -15.97 -1.94 -26.01
C GLU A 211 -14.78 -1.57 -25.12
N VAL A 212 -14.29 -0.34 -25.32
CA VAL A 212 -13.34 0.31 -24.41
C VAL A 212 -14.12 1.26 -23.50
N VAL A 213 -14.18 0.92 -22.23
CA VAL A 213 -14.83 1.70 -21.17
C VAL A 213 -13.78 2.35 -20.30
N SER A 214 -13.90 3.65 -20.04
CA SER A 214 -13.00 4.37 -19.15
C SER A 214 -13.66 4.83 -17.86
N LEU A 215 -13.07 4.47 -16.72
CA LEU A 215 -13.46 4.92 -15.39
C LEU A 215 -12.69 6.19 -15.03
N LEU A 216 -13.35 7.34 -15.18
CA LEU A 216 -12.79 8.66 -14.89
C LEU A 216 -13.15 9.10 -13.47
N GLY A 217 -12.16 9.59 -12.71
CA GLY A 217 -12.41 10.19 -11.41
C GLY A 217 -11.12 10.71 -10.77
N ILE A 218 -11.25 11.57 -9.76
CA ILE A 218 -10.10 12.09 -9.02
C ILE A 218 -9.38 11.00 -8.22
N ASN A 219 -8.19 11.31 -7.72
CA ASN A 219 -7.49 10.45 -6.77
C ASN A 219 -8.31 10.32 -5.48
N GLY A 220 -8.42 9.10 -4.96
CA GLY A 220 -9.25 8.81 -3.79
C GLY A 220 -10.75 8.63 -4.06
N ALA A 221 -11.23 8.78 -5.31
CA ALA A 221 -12.65 8.58 -5.65
C ALA A 221 -13.16 7.13 -5.50
N GLY A 222 -12.25 6.17 -5.29
CA GLY A 222 -12.58 4.74 -5.15
C GLY A 222 -12.32 3.88 -6.40
N LYS A 223 -11.66 4.42 -7.44
CA LYS A 223 -11.39 3.71 -8.71
C LYS A 223 -10.73 2.36 -8.53
N SER A 224 -9.54 2.32 -7.91
CA SER A 224 -8.81 1.06 -7.67
C SER A 224 -9.56 0.09 -6.77
N SER A 225 -10.34 0.59 -5.79
CA SER A 225 -11.20 -0.25 -4.96
C SER A 225 -12.31 -0.91 -5.77
N LEU A 226 -12.95 -0.14 -6.67
CA LEU A 226 -13.97 -0.66 -7.58
C LEU A 226 -13.37 -1.72 -8.51
N LEU A 227 -12.22 -1.44 -9.14
CA LEU A 227 -11.52 -2.43 -9.99
C LEU A 227 -11.20 -3.72 -9.23
N ARG A 228 -10.69 -3.62 -7.99
CA ARG A 228 -10.39 -4.80 -7.16
C ARG A 228 -11.63 -5.61 -6.79
N ILE A 229 -12.78 -4.96 -6.60
CA ILE A 229 -14.07 -5.66 -6.38
C ILE A 229 -14.49 -6.38 -7.66
N LEU A 230 -14.43 -5.74 -8.83
CA LEU A 230 -14.76 -6.34 -10.12
C LEU A 230 -13.88 -7.56 -10.43
N LEU A 231 -12.60 -7.50 -10.04
CA LEU A 231 -11.64 -8.60 -10.18
C LEU A 231 -11.81 -9.71 -9.14
N GLY A 232 -12.66 -9.50 -8.12
CA GLY A 232 -12.87 -10.42 -7.01
C GLY A 232 -11.62 -10.57 -6.12
N LEU A 233 -10.85 -9.49 -6.01
CA LEU A 233 -9.72 -9.33 -5.08
C LEU A 233 -10.16 -8.69 -3.75
N LEU A 234 -11.32 -8.05 -3.75
CA LEU A 234 -12.00 -7.52 -2.57
C LEU A 234 -13.46 -7.98 -2.59
N LYS A 235 -14.01 -8.37 -1.43
CA LYS A 235 -15.42 -8.71 -1.29
C LYS A 235 -16.20 -7.40 -1.07
N PRO A 236 -17.31 -7.17 -1.78
CA PRO A 236 -18.18 -6.04 -1.49
C PRO A 236 -18.93 -6.25 -0.17
N ASP A 237 -19.19 -5.16 0.56
CA ASP A 237 -20.00 -5.20 1.79
C ASP A 237 -21.48 -5.50 1.48
N ALA A 238 -21.97 -5.02 0.33
CA ALA A 238 -23.31 -5.25 -0.18
C ALA A 238 -23.32 -5.29 -1.72
N GLY A 239 -24.33 -5.94 -2.30
CA GLY A 239 -24.48 -6.13 -3.75
C GLY A 239 -23.69 -7.34 -4.28
N GLU A 240 -23.68 -7.49 -5.61
CA GLU A 240 -23.01 -8.60 -6.28
C GLU A 240 -22.31 -8.17 -7.57
N VAL A 241 -21.30 -8.95 -7.99
CA VAL A 241 -20.62 -8.79 -9.28
C VAL A 241 -20.91 -10.05 -10.09
N LEU A 242 -21.44 -9.86 -11.31
CA LEU A 242 -21.73 -10.95 -12.24
C LEU A 242 -20.69 -10.96 -13.36
N LEU A 243 -20.08 -12.12 -13.62
CA LEU A 243 -19.21 -12.36 -14.77
C LEU A 243 -19.90 -13.39 -15.67
N GLN A 244 -20.19 -12.99 -16.91
CA GLN A 244 -20.95 -13.79 -17.89
C GLN A 244 -22.27 -14.34 -17.30
N GLY A 245 -23.00 -13.48 -16.59
CA GLY A 245 -24.30 -13.80 -15.97
C GLY A 245 -24.24 -14.66 -14.70
N ARG A 246 -23.04 -14.99 -14.18
CA ARG A 246 -22.89 -15.79 -12.95
C ARG A 246 -22.18 -14.98 -11.86
N PRO A 247 -22.58 -15.11 -10.58
CA PRO A 247 -21.88 -14.47 -9.46
C PRO A 247 -20.39 -14.77 -9.44
N LEU A 248 -19.56 -13.75 -9.22
CA LEU A 248 -18.10 -13.88 -9.23
C LEU A 248 -17.59 -14.86 -8.16
N SER A 249 -18.34 -15.04 -7.08
CA SER A 249 -18.08 -16.04 -6.02
C SER A 249 -18.12 -17.48 -6.53
N HIS A 250 -18.82 -17.76 -7.63
CA HIS A 250 -18.90 -19.10 -8.23
C HIS A 250 -17.73 -19.40 -9.18
N TRP A 251 -16.87 -18.41 -9.48
CA TRP A 251 -15.72 -18.59 -10.35
C TRP A 251 -14.49 -18.99 -9.56
N LYS A 252 -13.90 -20.15 -9.88
CA LYS A 252 -12.57 -20.52 -9.37
C LYS A 252 -11.53 -19.50 -9.85
N PRO A 253 -10.59 -19.03 -9.00
CA PRO A 253 -9.61 -18.01 -9.38
C PRO A 253 -8.82 -18.34 -10.64
N SER A 254 -8.42 -19.61 -10.83
CA SER A 254 -7.70 -20.07 -12.01
C SER A 254 -8.49 -19.97 -13.31
N VAL A 255 -9.81 -20.22 -13.25
CA VAL A 255 -10.71 -20.10 -14.40
C VAL A 255 -11.01 -18.62 -14.67
N ARG A 256 -11.23 -17.84 -13.61
CA ARG A 256 -11.44 -16.39 -13.68
C ARG A 256 -10.26 -15.69 -14.37
N ALA A 257 -9.04 -16.10 -14.07
CA ALA A 257 -7.83 -15.58 -14.71
C ALA A 257 -7.70 -15.93 -16.20
N ARG A 258 -8.53 -16.82 -16.77
CA ARG A 258 -8.59 -17.00 -18.24
C ARG A 258 -9.55 -16.03 -18.91
N VAL A 259 -10.43 -15.39 -18.13
CA VAL A 259 -11.46 -14.49 -18.63
C VAL A 259 -11.10 -13.04 -18.34
N MET A 260 -10.38 -12.75 -17.24
CA MET A 260 -9.97 -11.41 -16.84
C MET A 260 -8.46 -11.29 -16.63
N ALA A 261 -7.84 -10.31 -17.28
CA ALA A 261 -6.46 -9.88 -17.03
C ALA A 261 -6.44 -8.53 -16.31
N TYR A 262 -5.44 -8.32 -15.45
CA TYR A 262 -5.31 -7.09 -14.66
C TYR A 262 -3.92 -6.49 -14.74
N VAL A 263 -3.87 -5.18 -15.00
CA VAL A 263 -2.65 -4.36 -14.94
C VAL A 263 -2.82 -3.34 -13.81
N PRO A 264 -2.10 -3.49 -12.68
CA PRO A 264 -2.15 -2.52 -11.59
C PRO A 264 -1.40 -1.23 -11.93
N GLN A 265 -1.79 -0.12 -11.30
CA GLN A 265 -1.15 1.20 -11.44
C GLN A 265 0.34 1.17 -11.08
N ASN A 266 0.68 0.50 -9.98
CA ASN A 266 2.05 0.38 -9.50
C ASN A 266 2.39 -1.08 -9.22
N HIS A 267 3.53 -1.53 -9.77
CA HIS A 267 4.15 -2.79 -9.39
C HIS A 267 5.67 -2.57 -9.26
N ALA A 268 6.23 -3.01 -8.15
CA ALA A 268 7.67 -3.12 -7.98
C ALA A 268 8.00 -4.60 -7.84
N GLY A 269 8.81 -5.12 -8.78
CA GLY A 269 9.31 -6.48 -8.66
C GLY A 269 10.22 -6.57 -7.45
N GLN A 270 9.91 -7.48 -6.54
CA GLN A 270 10.71 -7.70 -5.32
C GLN A 270 11.98 -8.52 -5.59
N PHE A 271 12.02 -9.21 -6.73
CA PHE A 271 13.09 -10.10 -7.16
C PHE A 271 13.54 -9.77 -8.58
N PRO A 272 14.81 -10.06 -8.92
CA PRO A 272 15.40 -9.73 -10.22
C PRO A 272 15.00 -10.76 -11.30
N TYR A 273 13.70 -10.86 -11.58
CA TYR A 273 13.21 -11.65 -12.72
C TYR A 273 13.59 -10.98 -14.04
N GLN A 274 13.90 -11.78 -15.06
CA GLN A 274 14.03 -11.27 -16.43
C GLN A 274 12.67 -10.83 -16.97
N VAL A 275 12.64 -9.83 -17.86
CA VAL A 275 11.41 -9.36 -18.50
C VAL A 275 10.61 -10.48 -19.15
N ALA A 276 11.26 -11.36 -19.92
CA ALA A 276 10.59 -12.48 -20.57
C ALA A 276 9.93 -13.42 -19.55
N GLN A 277 10.54 -13.61 -18.39
CA GLN A 277 9.95 -14.42 -17.30
C GLN A 277 8.71 -13.74 -16.72
N VAL A 278 8.74 -12.41 -16.54
CA VAL A 278 7.57 -11.66 -16.05
C VAL A 278 6.42 -11.72 -17.04
N VAL A 279 6.68 -11.59 -18.35
CA VAL A 279 5.64 -11.73 -19.38
C VAL A 279 5.11 -13.16 -19.43
N ALA A 280 5.99 -14.17 -19.31
CA ALA A 280 5.60 -15.57 -19.27
C ALA A 280 4.65 -15.93 -18.12
N MET A 281 4.67 -15.19 -17.01
CA MET A 281 3.69 -15.35 -15.93
C MET A 281 2.24 -15.15 -16.39
N GLY A 282 2.01 -14.42 -17.49
CA GLY A 282 0.70 -14.30 -18.13
C GLY A 282 0.10 -15.65 -18.56
N ARG A 283 0.94 -16.68 -18.78
CA ARG A 283 0.51 -18.02 -19.19
C ARG A 283 0.15 -18.96 -18.04
N ILE A 284 0.38 -18.57 -16.79
CA ILE A 284 0.06 -19.38 -15.59
C ILE A 284 -1.41 -19.88 -15.58
N PRO A 285 -2.43 -19.12 -16.02
CA PRO A 285 -3.80 -19.64 -16.07
C PRO A 285 -3.97 -20.89 -16.96
N TYR A 286 -3.10 -21.08 -17.95
CA TYR A 286 -3.13 -22.20 -18.90
C TYR A 286 -2.18 -23.33 -18.52
N THR A 287 -0.99 -23.00 -18.03
CA THR A 287 0.05 -23.97 -17.66
C THR A 287 -0.12 -24.50 -16.23
N GLY A 288 -0.70 -23.72 -15.32
CA GLY A 288 -0.72 -24.02 -13.90
C GLY A 288 0.68 -23.91 -13.27
N LEU A 289 0.87 -24.57 -12.12
CA LEU A 289 2.13 -24.51 -11.36
C LEU A 289 3.16 -25.59 -11.77
N SER A 290 2.73 -26.62 -12.49
CA SER A 290 3.54 -27.82 -12.74
C SER A 290 3.86 -28.08 -14.21
N ARG A 291 3.20 -27.41 -15.16
CA ARG A 291 3.49 -27.59 -16.60
C ARG A 291 4.44 -26.51 -17.07
N GLY A 292 5.49 -26.91 -17.79
CA GLY A 292 6.35 -25.98 -18.50
C GLY A 292 5.64 -25.29 -19.67
N LEU A 293 6.24 -24.21 -20.17
CA LEU A 293 5.77 -23.48 -21.34
C LEU A 293 5.91 -24.35 -22.60
N ARG A 294 4.86 -24.39 -23.42
CA ARG A 294 4.88 -25.02 -24.75
C ARG A 294 5.39 -24.05 -25.80
N GLU A 295 5.69 -24.55 -27.00
CA GLU A 295 6.03 -23.71 -28.17
C GLU A 295 4.94 -22.67 -28.51
N GLU A 296 3.68 -23.03 -28.31
CA GLU A 296 2.56 -22.09 -28.46
C GLU A 296 2.61 -20.96 -27.43
N ASP A 297 2.87 -21.28 -26.16
CA ASP A 297 3.00 -20.28 -25.09
C ASP A 297 4.17 -19.33 -25.37
N ARG A 298 5.31 -19.86 -25.85
CA ARG A 298 6.48 -19.06 -26.23
C ARG A 298 6.15 -18.07 -27.34
N ARG A 299 5.45 -18.52 -28.40
CA ARG A 299 4.99 -17.64 -29.48
C ARG A 299 4.05 -16.53 -29.00
N ILE A 300 3.13 -16.86 -28.08
CA ILE A 300 2.22 -15.86 -27.49
C ILE A 300 3.01 -14.83 -26.68
N ILE A 301 3.99 -15.26 -25.88
CA ILE A 301 4.85 -14.37 -25.09
C ILE A 301 5.65 -13.44 -26.01
N GLU A 302 6.29 -13.98 -27.04
CA GLU A 302 7.06 -13.21 -28.03
C GLU A 302 6.19 -12.18 -28.75
N MET A 303 4.98 -12.57 -29.16
CA MET A 303 4.04 -11.68 -29.83
C MET A 303 3.55 -10.55 -28.91
N ALA A 304 3.25 -10.87 -27.64
CA ALA A 304 2.88 -9.87 -26.64
C ALA A 304 4.02 -8.87 -26.37
N MET A 305 5.27 -9.35 -26.29
CA MET A 305 6.44 -8.49 -26.15
C MET A 305 6.69 -7.62 -27.37
N ALA A 306 6.46 -8.14 -28.57
CA ALA A 306 6.57 -7.39 -29.82
C ALA A 306 5.52 -6.29 -29.91
N ARG A 307 4.23 -6.57 -29.60
CA ARG A 307 3.16 -5.54 -29.56
C ARG A 307 3.49 -4.40 -28.58
N MET A 308 4.19 -4.71 -27.49
CA MET A 308 4.61 -3.70 -26.51
C MET A 308 6.01 -3.10 -26.75
N GLN A 309 6.69 -3.45 -27.84
CA GLN A 309 8.02 -2.95 -28.21
C GLN A 309 9.09 -3.15 -27.11
N ILE A 310 9.05 -4.32 -26.45
CA ILE A 310 9.97 -4.68 -25.36
C ILE A 310 10.81 -5.92 -25.66
N SER A 311 10.82 -6.41 -26.90
CA SER A 311 11.58 -7.61 -27.28
C SER A 311 13.08 -7.49 -26.96
N ALA A 312 13.67 -6.31 -27.19
CA ALA A 312 15.07 -6.04 -26.85
C ALA A 312 15.36 -6.03 -25.32
N LEU A 313 14.32 -5.99 -24.49
CA LEU A 313 14.45 -6.00 -23.03
C LEU A 313 14.29 -7.40 -22.43
N ALA A 314 14.08 -8.44 -23.24
CA ALA A 314 13.73 -9.79 -22.80
C ALA A 314 14.56 -10.34 -21.64
N GLU A 315 15.88 -10.19 -21.73
CA GLU A 315 16.85 -10.72 -20.75
C GLU A 315 17.18 -9.72 -19.64
N ARG A 316 16.69 -8.49 -19.74
CA ARG A 316 16.97 -7.43 -18.77
C ARG A 316 16.26 -7.72 -17.45
N ASP A 317 16.91 -7.35 -16.36
CA ASP A 317 16.34 -7.41 -15.01
C ASP A 317 15.17 -6.42 -14.88
N TYR A 318 13.99 -6.96 -14.55
CA TYR A 318 12.75 -6.21 -14.37
C TYR A 318 12.86 -5.10 -13.29
N SER A 319 13.65 -5.33 -12.24
CA SER A 319 13.83 -4.37 -11.14
C SER A 319 14.58 -3.11 -11.58
N ARG A 320 15.34 -3.19 -12.69
CA ARG A 320 16.18 -2.11 -13.25
C ARG A 320 15.52 -1.35 -14.39
N LEU A 321 14.24 -1.62 -14.66
CA LEU A 321 13.49 -0.91 -15.70
C LEU A 321 12.99 0.44 -15.20
N SER A 322 12.94 1.41 -16.12
CA SER A 322 12.19 2.65 -15.92
C SER A 322 10.70 2.38 -15.70
N GLY A 323 9.96 3.34 -15.14
CA GLY A 323 8.52 3.20 -14.91
C GLY A 323 7.74 2.87 -16.20
N GLY A 324 8.04 3.57 -17.30
CA GLY A 324 7.40 3.33 -18.60
C GLY A 324 7.73 1.96 -19.20
N GLU A 325 9.00 1.53 -19.17
CA GLU A 325 9.38 0.18 -19.60
C GLU A 325 8.65 -0.88 -18.76
N ARG A 326 8.61 -0.69 -17.45
CA ARG A 326 7.94 -1.59 -16.50
C ARG A 326 6.45 -1.72 -16.80
N GLN A 327 5.80 -0.59 -17.08
CA GLN A 327 4.39 -0.56 -17.45
C GLN A 327 4.12 -1.35 -18.72
N ARG A 328 4.99 -1.22 -19.74
CA ARG A 328 4.89 -2.02 -20.97
C ARG A 328 5.07 -3.51 -20.74
N VAL A 329 5.94 -3.91 -19.82
CA VAL A 329 6.09 -5.31 -19.43
C VAL A 329 4.82 -5.85 -18.77
N LEU A 330 4.17 -5.09 -17.90
CA LEU A 330 2.91 -5.51 -17.27
C LEU A 330 1.76 -5.61 -18.29
N LEU A 331 1.70 -4.68 -19.24
CA LEU A 331 0.76 -4.74 -20.36
C LEU A 331 1.03 -5.99 -21.20
N ALA A 332 2.28 -6.25 -21.59
CA ALA A 332 2.64 -7.45 -22.35
C ALA A 332 2.26 -8.73 -21.60
N ARG A 333 2.49 -8.80 -20.29
CA ARG A 333 2.05 -9.92 -19.45
C ARG A 333 0.54 -10.12 -19.51
N ALA A 334 -0.24 -9.04 -19.45
CA ALA A 334 -1.69 -9.12 -19.56
C ALA A 334 -2.17 -9.51 -20.97
N LEU A 335 -1.48 -9.08 -22.03
CA LEU A 335 -1.75 -9.51 -23.40
C LEU A 335 -1.45 -11.01 -23.59
N ALA A 336 -0.31 -11.47 -23.06
CA ALA A 336 0.06 -12.88 -23.08
C ALA A 336 -0.96 -13.77 -22.36
N GLN A 337 -1.79 -13.21 -21.47
CA GLN A 337 -2.85 -13.91 -20.76
C GLN A 337 -4.09 -14.21 -21.63
N GLU A 338 -4.25 -13.56 -22.79
CA GLU A 338 -5.35 -13.80 -23.76
C GLU A 338 -6.76 -13.79 -23.12
N ALA A 339 -6.97 -12.90 -22.14
CA ALA A 339 -8.23 -12.74 -21.46
C ALA A 339 -9.25 -11.92 -22.28
N GLN A 340 -10.54 -12.24 -22.14
CA GLN A 340 -11.64 -11.54 -22.83
C GLN A 340 -11.94 -10.15 -22.24
N LEU A 341 -11.58 -9.93 -20.97
CA LEU A 341 -11.70 -8.65 -20.28
C LEU A 341 -10.33 -8.21 -19.77
N LEU A 342 -9.88 -7.04 -20.23
CA LEU A 342 -8.65 -6.41 -19.79
C LEU A 342 -9.00 -5.25 -18.84
N VAL A 343 -8.60 -5.37 -17.58
CA VAL A 343 -8.78 -4.33 -16.56
C VAL A 343 -7.45 -3.62 -16.32
N LEU A 344 -7.42 -2.32 -16.55
CA LEU A 344 -6.22 -1.49 -16.52
C LEU A 344 -6.40 -0.37 -15.48
N ASP A 345 -5.52 -0.31 -14.49
CA ASP A 345 -5.53 0.78 -13.50
C ASP A 345 -4.46 1.83 -13.89
N GLU A 346 -4.91 2.99 -14.36
CA GLU A 346 -4.09 4.11 -14.88
C GLU A 346 -2.99 3.66 -15.85
N PRO A 347 -3.33 2.97 -16.96
CA PRO A 347 -2.35 2.34 -17.84
C PRO A 347 -1.37 3.29 -18.51
N MET A 348 -1.74 4.58 -18.61
CA MET A 348 -0.97 5.63 -19.28
C MET A 348 0.13 6.23 -18.39
N SER A 349 0.12 5.91 -17.10
CA SER A 349 1.09 6.44 -16.13
C SER A 349 2.52 6.00 -16.47
N GLY A 350 3.45 6.95 -16.47
CA GLY A 350 4.87 6.72 -16.79
C GLY A 350 5.18 6.47 -18.27
N LEU A 351 4.18 6.48 -19.16
CA LEU A 351 4.40 6.42 -20.60
C LEU A 351 4.60 7.82 -21.19
N ASP A 352 5.55 7.96 -22.11
CA ASP A 352 5.67 9.17 -22.91
C ASP A 352 4.48 9.34 -23.88
N PHE A 353 4.34 10.53 -24.45
CA PHE A 353 3.21 10.88 -25.32
C PHE A 353 3.05 9.94 -26.53
N GLY A 354 4.17 9.51 -27.14
CA GLY A 354 4.15 8.62 -28.29
C GLY A 354 3.72 7.20 -27.89
N GLN A 355 4.16 6.73 -26.74
CA GLN A 355 3.74 5.45 -26.16
C GLN A 355 2.28 5.44 -25.73
N GLN A 356 1.75 6.55 -25.20
CA GLN A 356 0.33 6.70 -24.88
C GLN A 356 -0.52 6.52 -26.15
N HIS A 357 -0.18 7.21 -27.25
CA HIS A 357 -0.92 7.08 -28.51
C HIS A 357 -0.85 5.67 -29.11
N ARG A 358 0.32 5.02 -29.03
CA ARG A 358 0.45 3.61 -29.43
C ARG A 358 -0.44 2.69 -28.59
N LEU A 359 -0.52 2.94 -27.28
CA LEU A 359 -1.39 2.17 -26.41
C LEU A 359 -2.87 2.42 -26.71
N TYR A 360 -3.29 3.66 -26.97
CA TYR A 360 -4.67 3.96 -27.40
C TYR A 360 -5.05 3.14 -28.64
N ALA A 361 -4.21 3.17 -29.68
CA ALA A 361 -4.45 2.43 -30.91
C ALA A 361 -4.54 0.91 -30.65
N LEU A 362 -3.65 0.37 -29.83
CA LEU A 362 -3.67 -1.04 -29.46
C LEU A 362 -4.95 -1.44 -28.69
N LEU A 363 -5.40 -0.62 -27.74
CA LEU A 363 -6.62 -0.92 -26.99
C LEU A 363 -7.88 -0.88 -27.88
N LEU A 364 -7.91 0.03 -28.85
CA LEU A 364 -8.98 0.09 -29.85
C LEU A 364 -8.95 -1.13 -30.79
N GLU A 365 -7.76 -1.55 -31.22
CA GLU A 365 -7.56 -2.75 -32.04
C GLU A 365 -8.04 -4.00 -31.30
N LEU A 366 -7.63 -4.19 -30.04
CA LEU A 366 -8.07 -5.30 -29.19
C LEU A 366 -9.59 -5.31 -29.00
N ALA A 367 -10.20 -4.13 -28.86
CA ALA A 367 -11.66 -4.00 -28.76
C ALA A 367 -12.37 -4.41 -30.06
N ALA A 368 -11.83 -4.02 -31.22
CA ALA A 368 -12.32 -4.46 -32.51
C ALA A 368 -12.16 -5.98 -32.73
N GLU A 369 -11.13 -6.59 -32.13
CA GLU A 369 -10.93 -8.05 -32.07
C GLU A 369 -11.90 -8.76 -31.07
N GLY A 370 -12.70 -8.01 -30.32
CA GLY A 370 -13.71 -8.52 -29.39
C GLY A 370 -13.29 -8.51 -27.91
N THR A 371 -12.09 -8.04 -27.58
CA THR A 371 -11.63 -7.89 -26.19
C THR A 371 -12.33 -6.72 -25.53
N THR A 372 -12.89 -6.92 -24.33
CA THR A 372 -13.46 -5.81 -23.55
C THR A 372 -12.34 -5.13 -22.77
N VAL A 373 -12.28 -3.81 -22.77
CA VAL A 373 -11.27 -3.06 -22.01
C VAL A 373 -11.96 -2.16 -20.98
N LEU A 374 -11.60 -2.29 -19.71
CA LEU A 374 -11.94 -1.34 -18.66
C LEU A 374 -10.68 -0.65 -18.17
N SER A 375 -10.55 0.66 -18.40
CA SER A 375 -9.36 1.44 -18.06
C SER A 375 -9.69 2.57 -17.09
N SER A 376 -8.99 2.70 -15.97
CA SER A 376 -9.14 3.86 -15.08
C SER A 376 -8.21 5.01 -15.51
N THR A 377 -8.65 6.24 -15.29
CA THR A 377 -7.80 7.43 -15.43
C THR A 377 -8.34 8.56 -14.56
N HIS A 378 -7.50 9.57 -14.31
CA HIS A 378 -7.89 10.84 -13.74
C HIS A 378 -7.79 11.98 -14.76
N ARG A 379 -7.59 11.69 -16.05
CA ARG A 379 -7.39 12.67 -17.11
C ARG A 379 -8.50 12.60 -18.16
N PRO A 380 -9.34 13.64 -18.31
CA PRO A 380 -10.47 13.61 -19.24
C PRO A 380 -10.03 13.54 -20.71
N ASP A 381 -8.88 14.15 -21.04
CA ASP A 381 -8.34 14.16 -22.41
C ASP A 381 -7.97 12.75 -22.90
N GLU A 382 -7.60 11.83 -21.99
CA GLU A 382 -7.33 10.45 -22.34
C GLU A 382 -8.64 9.74 -22.71
N VAL A 383 -9.69 9.94 -21.91
CA VAL A 383 -11.01 9.33 -22.14
C VAL A 383 -11.59 9.75 -23.48
N LEU A 384 -11.48 11.04 -23.82
CA LEU A 384 -11.98 11.60 -25.08
C LEU A 384 -11.26 11.05 -26.32
N GLN A 385 -10.06 10.48 -26.19
CA GLN A 385 -9.27 10.00 -27.33
C GLN A 385 -9.59 8.58 -27.77
N TYR A 386 -9.94 7.67 -26.84
CA TYR A 386 -10.05 6.24 -27.17
C TYR A 386 -11.21 5.49 -26.49
N ALA A 387 -11.93 6.11 -25.56
CA ALA A 387 -13.04 5.43 -24.91
C ALA A 387 -14.30 5.45 -25.79
N HIS A 388 -14.98 4.31 -25.90
CA HIS A 388 -16.31 4.21 -26.49
C HIS A 388 -17.37 4.70 -25.49
N ARG A 389 -17.11 4.50 -24.20
CA ARG A 389 -17.99 4.83 -23.08
C ARG A 389 -17.17 5.25 -21.86
N ALA A 390 -17.71 6.17 -21.08
CA ALA A 390 -17.08 6.67 -19.87
C ALA A 390 -18.00 6.46 -18.65
N LEU A 391 -17.37 6.20 -17.51
CA LEU A 391 -17.99 6.10 -16.20
C LEU A 391 -17.36 7.18 -15.31
N LEU A 392 -18.14 8.14 -14.84
CA LEU A 392 -17.64 9.17 -13.93
C LEU A 392 -17.84 8.73 -12.49
N LEU A 393 -16.76 8.62 -11.73
CA LEU A 393 -16.75 8.24 -10.33
C LEU A 393 -16.35 9.42 -9.44
N ALA A 394 -17.24 9.82 -8.55
CA ALA A 394 -16.99 10.87 -7.55
C ALA A 394 -17.50 10.42 -6.19
N ASN A 395 -16.68 10.60 -5.14
CA ASN A 395 -17.03 10.28 -3.75
C ASN A 395 -17.61 8.86 -3.58
N GLY A 396 -17.02 7.87 -4.28
CA GLY A 396 -17.45 6.48 -4.20
C GLY A 396 -18.75 6.14 -4.93
N ARG A 397 -19.31 7.06 -5.71
CA ARG A 397 -20.56 6.89 -6.47
C ARG A 397 -20.34 7.13 -7.96
N LEU A 398 -21.09 6.41 -8.81
CA LEU A 398 -21.16 6.75 -10.22
C LEU A 398 -22.08 7.95 -10.41
N VAL A 399 -21.54 9.03 -10.96
CA VAL A 399 -22.28 10.28 -11.20
C VAL A 399 -22.75 10.41 -12.65
N ALA A 400 -22.10 9.72 -13.58
CA ALA A 400 -22.54 9.63 -14.97
C ALA A 400 -22.01 8.35 -15.65
N ASP A 401 -22.74 7.89 -16.66
CA ASP A 401 -22.44 6.72 -17.45
C ASP A 401 -22.96 6.94 -18.89
N GLY A 402 -22.06 6.95 -19.88
CA GLY A 402 -22.46 7.18 -21.26
C GLY A 402 -21.30 7.51 -22.20
N PRO A 403 -21.60 7.92 -23.44
CA PRO A 403 -20.59 8.35 -24.40
C PRO A 403 -19.75 9.52 -23.85
N PRO A 404 -18.40 9.49 -24.00
CA PRO A 404 -17.54 10.54 -23.45
C PRO A 404 -17.94 11.95 -23.86
N GLN A 405 -18.34 12.14 -25.12
CA GLN A 405 -18.72 13.45 -25.66
C GLN A 405 -20.00 14.02 -25.02
N GLN A 406 -20.84 13.19 -24.40
CA GLN A 406 -22.06 13.61 -23.73
C GLN A 406 -21.81 13.93 -22.26
N ILE A 407 -21.02 13.10 -21.57
CA ILE A 407 -20.87 13.18 -20.11
C ILE A 407 -19.63 13.96 -19.65
N ILE A 408 -18.63 14.16 -20.52
CA ILE A 408 -17.40 14.91 -20.22
C ILE A 408 -17.50 16.31 -20.81
N HIS A 409 -18.13 17.23 -20.08
CA HIS A 409 -18.30 18.63 -20.44
C HIS A 409 -17.91 19.56 -19.28
N ALA A 410 -17.75 20.87 -19.53
CA ALA A 410 -17.21 21.83 -18.55
C ALA A 410 -17.84 21.70 -17.15
N THR A 411 -19.17 21.72 -17.04
CA THR A 411 -19.88 21.61 -15.75
C THR A 411 -19.56 20.31 -15.00
N SER A 412 -19.60 19.17 -15.68
CA SER A 412 -19.30 17.87 -15.07
C SER A 412 -17.85 17.81 -14.58
N MET A 413 -16.90 18.33 -15.35
CA MET A 413 -15.48 18.34 -14.98
C MET A 413 -15.21 19.34 -13.86
N SER A 414 -15.85 20.51 -13.88
CA SER A 414 -15.74 21.46 -12.77
C SER A 414 -16.24 20.90 -11.47
N THR A 415 -17.34 20.16 -11.51
CA THR A 415 -17.88 19.48 -10.33
C THR A 415 -16.98 18.34 -9.87
N LEU A 416 -16.42 17.56 -10.81
CA LEU A 416 -15.58 16.40 -10.51
C LEU A 416 -14.22 16.80 -9.91
N TYR A 417 -13.60 17.87 -10.42
CA TYR A 417 -12.27 18.34 -10.02
C TYR A 417 -12.29 19.51 -9.04
N ASP A 418 -13.47 20.06 -8.72
CA ASP A 418 -13.65 21.22 -7.84
C ASP A 418 -12.89 22.47 -8.33
N VAL A 419 -12.92 22.71 -9.64
CA VAL A 419 -12.24 23.85 -10.30
C VAL A 419 -13.11 24.40 -11.44
N PRO A 420 -13.29 25.73 -11.59
CA PRO A 420 -13.99 26.31 -12.74
C PRO A 420 -13.20 26.03 -14.04
N LEU A 421 -13.84 25.34 -14.98
CA LEU A 421 -13.26 24.94 -16.25
C LEU A 421 -14.13 25.46 -17.40
N ARG A 422 -13.47 25.98 -18.43
CA ARG A 422 -14.08 26.27 -19.73
C ARG A 422 -13.83 25.12 -20.69
N GLN A 423 -14.81 24.90 -21.57
CA GLN A 423 -14.73 23.93 -22.65
C GLN A 423 -14.45 24.65 -23.97
N PHE A 424 -13.50 24.12 -24.73
CA PHE A 424 -13.18 24.57 -26.08
C PHE A 424 -13.33 23.39 -27.03
N ASP A 425 -14.23 23.50 -28.01
CA ASP A 425 -14.38 22.50 -29.07
C ASP A 425 -13.78 23.04 -30.37
N VAL A 426 -12.64 22.47 -30.81
CA VAL A 426 -11.90 22.91 -32.00
C VAL A 426 -11.65 21.72 -32.91
N ALA A 427 -12.07 21.81 -34.17
CA ALA A 427 -11.90 20.75 -35.19
C ALA A 427 -12.41 19.36 -34.71
N GLY A 428 -13.55 19.34 -34.00
CA GLY A 428 -14.15 18.11 -33.48
C GLY A 428 -13.45 17.52 -32.25
N ARG A 429 -12.47 18.22 -31.67
CA ARG A 429 -11.80 17.83 -30.42
C ARG A 429 -12.19 18.77 -29.29
N ARG A 430 -12.40 18.18 -28.11
CA ARG A 430 -12.77 18.91 -26.89
C ARG A 430 -11.55 19.07 -25.99
N PHE A 431 -11.37 20.29 -25.50
CA PHE A 431 -10.32 20.67 -24.56
C PHE A 431 -10.92 21.38 -23.34
N PHE A 432 -10.23 21.28 -22.21
CA PHE A 432 -10.56 22.00 -20.99
C PHE A 432 -9.45 22.99 -20.64
N GLY A 433 -9.82 24.21 -20.30
CA GLY A 433 -8.90 25.23 -19.81
C GLY A 433 -9.45 25.88 -18.54
N GLY A 434 -8.56 26.36 -17.67
CA GLY A 434 -8.98 27.15 -16.51
C GLY A 434 -9.59 28.48 -16.95
N ASP A 435 -10.43 29.05 -16.08
CA ASP A 435 -10.82 30.45 -16.15
C ASP A 435 -9.57 31.32 -15.89
N SER A 436 -8.82 31.64 -16.94
CA SER A 436 -7.83 32.72 -16.88
C SER A 436 -8.61 34.04 -16.99
N ASN A 437 -8.73 34.74 -15.86
CA ASN A 437 -9.04 36.16 -15.86
C ASN A 437 -7.81 36.95 -16.31
#